data_AF-A0AAD5ETW4-F1
#
_entry.id   AF-A0AAD5ETW4-F1
#
_cell.length_a   1.000
_cell.length_b   1.000
_cell.length_c   1.000
_cell.angle_alpha   90.00
_cell.angle_beta   90.00
_cell.angle_gamma   90.00
#
_symmetry.space_group_name_H-M   'P 1'
#
loop_
_entity.id
_entity.type
_entity.pdbx_description
1 polymer ?
#
loop_
_entity_poly.entity_id
_entity_poly.type
_entity_poly.pdbx_seq_one_letter_code
_entity_poly.pdbx_strand_id
1 'polypeptide(L)'
;MAPHCKRTNSRASDLAAATRVFREAAQEGKSAKVAPGVKFYVAAASILEQKIAEEAGDWDVLREAGAEFLPSGCGPCIGLGTGLLEEGEVGISASNRNFKGRMGSPLAKAYLAGPEIVAASAIQGKIAGPGWYQKPEGVEKVIIGEGSGDHVADKALSIEDALDKIIAEAESMIAVAEKDGSGAEAETAAPTSEAEGEEEEILTDILHGFPEKIEGEIVFCDADNIN
;
A
#
# COMPACT_ATOMS: atom_id res chain seq x y z
N MET A 1 -21.96 -1.24 13.33
CA MET A 1 -21.47 -0.52 12.13
C MET A 1 -19.97 -0.78 11.99
N ALA A 2 -19.57 -1.69 11.10
CA ALA A 2 -18.17 -2.12 10.97
C ALA A 2 -17.45 -1.27 9.91
N PRO A 3 -16.30 -0.64 10.22
CA PRO A 3 -15.54 0.13 9.24
C PRO A 3 -14.90 -0.83 8.22
N HIS A 4 -15.14 -0.59 6.94
CA HIS A 4 -14.60 -1.39 5.85
C HIS A 4 -13.11 -1.05 5.64
N CYS A 5 -12.23 -1.96 6.07
CA CYS A 5 -10.79 -1.87 5.83
C CYS A 5 -10.49 -2.19 4.34
N LYS A 6 -10.01 -1.21 3.57
CA LYS A 6 -9.59 -1.41 2.17
C LYS A 6 -8.22 -2.09 2.13
N ARG A 7 -8.20 -3.43 2.17
CA ARG A 7 -7.04 -4.24 1.77
C ARG A 7 -7.11 -4.46 0.26
N THR A 8 -6.09 -4.02 -0.48
CA THR A 8 -6.09 -4.07 -1.96
C THR A 8 -6.04 -5.50 -2.47
N ASN A 9 -5.24 -6.36 -1.84
CA ASN A 9 -5.19 -7.80 -2.09
C ASN A 9 -5.22 -8.50 -0.72
N SER A 10 -5.93 -9.63 -0.60
CA SER A 10 -6.13 -10.52 0.58
C SER A 10 -7.59 -11.03 0.72
N ARG A 11 -8.36 -11.03 -0.37
CA ARG A 11 -9.65 -11.74 -0.44
C ARG A 11 -9.41 -13.25 -0.57
N ALA A 12 -10.45 -14.04 -0.39
CA ALA A 12 -10.41 -15.49 -0.56
C ALA A 12 -9.87 -15.88 -1.95
N SER A 13 -10.20 -15.11 -2.99
CA SER A 13 -9.63 -15.31 -4.34
C SER A 13 -8.10 -15.13 -4.38
N ASP A 14 -7.58 -14.17 -3.63
CA ASP A 14 -6.13 -13.88 -3.58
C ASP A 14 -5.39 -14.95 -2.77
N LEU A 15 -5.99 -15.40 -1.67
CA LEU A 15 -5.50 -16.52 -0.87
C LEU A 15 -5.51 -17.83 -1.67
N ALA A 16 -6.56 -18.07 -2.46
CA ALA A 16 -6.64 -19.20 -3.37
C ALA A 16 -5.56 -19.13 -4.46
N ALA A 17 -5.31 -17.94 -5.02
CA ALA A 17 -4.27 -17.72 -6.02
C ALA A 17 -2.87 -17.99 -5.46
N ALA A 18 -2.56 -17.48 -4.27
CA ALA A 18 -1.31 -17.80 -3.57
C ALA A 18 -1.19 -19.30 -3.26
N THR A 19 -2.28 -19.92 -2.78
CA THR A 19 -2.33 -21.34 -2.45
C THR A 19 -2.09 -22.23 -3.67
N ARG A 20 -2.64 -21.84 -4.82
CA ARG A 20 -2.43 -22.55 -6.09
C ARG A 20 -0.94 -22.70 -6.39
N VAL A 21 -0.14 -21.65 -6.15
CA VAL A 21 1.32 -21.71 -6.36
C VAL A 21 1.98 -22.72 -5.44
N PHE A 22 1.59 -22.80 -4.17
CA PHE A 22 2.10 -23.82 -3.25
C PHE A 22 1.68 -25.24 -3.64
N ARG A 23 0.44 -25.41 -4.13
CA ARG A 23 -0.07 -26.70 -4.63
C ARG A 23 0.68 -27.16 -5.88
N GLU A 24 0.93 -26.27 -6.82
CA GLU A 24 1.66 -26.60 -8.05
C GLU A 24 3.17 -26.83 -7.81
N ALA A 25 3.75 -26.14 -6.82
CA ALA A 25 5.13 -26.36 -6.41
C ALA A 25 5.33 -27.63 -5.56
N ALA A 26 4.26 -28.28 -5.10
CA ALA A 26 4.33 -29.51 -4.33
C ALA A 26 4.88 -30.66 -5.19
N GLN A 27 5.90 -31.37 -4.69
CA GLN A 27 6.50 -32.52 -5.37
C GLN A 27 6.21 -33.80 -4.61
N GLU A 28 5.83 -34.86 -5.32
CA GLU A 28 5.70 -36.23 -4.79
C GLU A 28 4.80 -36.34 -3.53
N GLY A 29 3.72 -35.56 -3.48
CA GLY A 29 2.78 -35.57 -2.37
C GLY A 29 3.24 -34.83 -1.10
N LYS A 30 4.34 -34.05 -1.18
CA LYS A 30 4.78 -33.17 -0.09
C LYS A 30 4.42 -31.72 -0.41
N SER A 31 3.69 -31.08 0.51
CA SER A 31 3.34 -29.66 0.44
C SER A 31 4.63 -28.82 0.31
N ALA A 32 4.66 -27.90 -0.66
CA ALA A 32 5.76 -26.96 -0.80
C ALA A 32 5.91 -26.12 0.47
N LYS A 33 7.16 -25.89 0.90
CA LYS A 33 7.48 -25.15 2.13
C LYS A 33 8.11 -23.81 1.78
N VAL A 34 7.92 -22.84 2.67
CA VAL A 34 8.65 -21.57 2.64
C VAL A 34 10.15 -21.82 2.78
N ALA A 35 10.95 -21.08 2.03
CA ALA A 35 12.41 -21.20 2.02
C ALA A 35 13.02 -20.91 3.41
N PRO A 36 14.12 -21.57 3.79
CA PRO A 36 14.81 -21.28 5.04
C PRO A 36 15.29 -19.82 5.05
N GLY A 37 15.02 -19.11 6.15
CA GLY A 37 15.37 -17.69 6.31
C GLY A 37 14.33 -16.70 5.79
N VAL A 38 13.21 -17.18 5.21
CA VAL A 38 12.07 -16.33 4.83
C VAL A 38 10.99 -16.41 5.90
N LYS A 39 10.47 -15.24 6.32
CA LYS A 39 9.26 -15.13 7.14
C LYS A 39 8.09 -14.81 6.22
N PHE A 40 7.12 -15.71 6.14
CA PHE A 40 5.97 -15.55 5.25
C PHE A 40 4.70 -15.27 6.06
N TYR A 41 4.23 -14.02 6.02
CA TYR A 41 3.06 -13.59 6.76
C TYR A 41 1.80 -13.60 5.88
N VAL A 42 0.74 -14.23 6.40
CA VAL A 42 -0.56 -14.26 5.76
C VAL A 42 -1.58 -13.63 6.71
N ALA A 43 -2.41 -12.75 6.17
CA ALA A 43 -3.54 -12.19 6.89
C ALA A 43 -4.71 -12.21 5.91
N ALA A 44 -5.94 -12.39 6.38
CA ALA A 44 -7.14 -12.22 5.57
C ALA A 44 -7.62 -10.77 5.61
N ALA A 45 -8.31 -10.31 4.56
CA ALA A 45 -8.86 -8.96 4.51
C ALA A 45 -9.97 -8.74 5.55
N SER A 46 -10.72 -9.80 5.88
CA SER A 46 -11.72 -9.81 6.94
C SER A 46 -11.90 -11.21 7.52
N ILE A 47 -12.62 -11.32 8.64
CA ILE A 47 -13.00 -12.60 9.24
C ILE A 47 -13.83 -13.45 8.25
N LEU A 48 -14.67 -12.81 7.43
CA LEU A 48 -15.48 -13.52 6.43
C LEU A 48 -14.59 -14.16 5.35
N GLU A 49 -13.64 -13.39 4.82
CA GLU A 49 -12.68 -13.88 3.81
C GLU A 49 -11.81 -15.01 4.37
N GLN A 50 -11.42 -14.91 5.64
CA GLN A 50 -10.71 -15.97 6.33
C GLN A 50 -11.53 -17.26 6.39
N LYS A 51 -12.80 -17.18 6.82
CA LYS A 51 -13.69 -18.35 6.87
C LYS A 51 -13.87 -19.02 5.51
N ILE A 52 -14.04 -18.23 4.45
CA ILE A 52 -14.16 -18.76 3.07
C ILE A 52 -12.87 -19.51 2.69
N ALA A 53 -11.70 -18.96 3.01
CA ALA A 53 -10.42 -19.61 2.72
C ALA A 53 -10.16 -20.87 3.59
N GLU A 54 -10.65 -20.89 4.83
CA GLU A 54 -10.63 -22.06 5.71
C GLU A 54 -11.55 -23.17 5.18
N GLU A 55 -12.79 -22.84 4.80
CA GLU A 55 -13.75 -23.77 4.21
C GLU A 55 -13.27 -24.34 2.87
N ALA A 56 -12.57 -23.54 2.06
CA ALA A 56 -11.93 -23.97 0.82
C ALA A 56 -10.68 -24.84 1.03
N GLY A 57 -10.16 -24.94 2.26
CA GLY A 57 -8.92 -25.63 2.60
C GLY A 57 -7.65 -24.91 2.14
N ASP A 58 -7.76 -23.66 1.68
CA ASP A 58 -6.61 -22.86 1.25
C ASP A 58 -5.79 -22.40 2.45
N TRP A 59 -6.47 -22.06 3.55
CA TRP A 59 -5.83 -21.67 4.81
C TRP A 59 -4.91 -22.77 5.36
N ASP A 60 -5.36 -24.02 5.30
CA ASP A 60 -4.60 -25.17 5.78
C ASP A 60 -3.36 -25.44 4.94
N VAL A 61 -3.45 -25.29 3.61
CA VAL A 61 -2.28 -25.45 2.73
C VAL A 61 -1.21 -24.41 3.02
N LEU A 62 -1.60 -23.14 3.21
CA LEU A 62 -0.66 -22.07 3.57
C LEU A 62 -0.03 -22.32 4.96
N ARG A 63 -0.83 -22.83 5.91
CA ARG A 63 -0.33 -23.22 7.24
C ARG A 63 0.69 -24.33 7.15
N GLU A 64 0.38 -25.37 6.37
CA GLU A 64 1.30 -26.46 6.11
C GLU A 64 2.56 -25.96 5.42
N ALA A 65 2.48 -24.99 4.52
CA ALA A 65 3.64 -24.42 3.87
C ALA A 65 4.60 -23.69 4.83
N GLY A 66 4.14 -23.36 6.04
CA GLY A 66 4.92 -22.61 7.04
C GLY A 66 4.58 -21.12 7.08
N ALA A 67 3.41 -20.73 6.60
CA ALA A 67 2.92 -19.36 6.75
C ALA A 67 2.61 -19.03 8.21
N GLU A 68 2.98 -17.82 8.63
CA GLU A 68 2.61 -17.23 9.91
C GLU A 68 1.35 -16.37 9.73
N PHE A 69 0.27 -16.71 10.45
CA PHE A 69 -0.99 -15.99 10.33
C PHE A 69 -1.06 -14.81 11.27
N LEU A 70 -1.45 -13.66 10.72
CA LEU A 70 -1.78 -12.47 11.49
C LEU A 70 -3.30 -12.30 11.58
N PRO A 71 -3.80 -11.62 12.62
CA PRO A 71 -5.21 -11.30 12.74
C PRO A 71 -5.75 -10.59 11.50
N SER A 72 -7.01 -10.86 11.15
CA SER A 72 -7.69 -10.13 10.08
C SER A 72 -7.80 -8.65 10.45
N GLY A 73 -7.12 -7.78 9.71
CA GLY A 73 -7.08 -6.34 10.01
C GLY A 73 -5.89 -5.63 9.41
N CYS A 74 -5.68 -4.37 9.82
CA CYS A 74 -4.47 -3.63 9.50
C CYS A 74 -3.26 -4.27 10.20
N GLY A 75 -2.10 -4.28 9.54
CA GLY A 75 -0.89 -4.90 10.06
C GLY A 75 0.36 -4.37 9.37
N PRO A 76 1.32 -5.22 8.96
CA PRO A 76 2.64 -4.77 8.50
C PRO A 76 2.57 -3.90 7.23
N CYS A 77 1.50 -3.99 6.43
CA CYS A 77 1.30 -3.15 5.24
C CYS A 77 1.20 -1.64 5.53
N ILE A 78 0.90 -1.27 6.77
CA ILE A 78 0.89 0.12 7.23
C ILE A 78 1.97 0.41 8.27
N GLY A 79 2.91 -0.52 8.46
CA GLY A 79 4.00 -0.36 9.41
C GLY A 79 3.61 -0.63 10.87
N LEU A 80 2.53 -1.38 11.11
CA LEU A 80 2.06 -1.71 12.46
C LEU A 80 2.08 -3.22 12.73
N GLY A 81 2.31 -3.58 13.99
CA GLY A 81 2.21 -4.96 14.46
C GLY A 81 3.41 -5.82 14.09
N THR A 82 3.16 -7.10 13.85
CA THR A 82 4.19 -8.12 13.59
C THR A 82 4.53 -8.21 12.10
N GLY A 83 5.80 -8.47 11.80
CA GLY A 83 6.29 -8.66 10.42
C GLY A 83 6.73 -7.35 9.75
N LEU A 84 7.19 -6.38 10.54
CA LEU A 84 7.84 -5.18 10.03
C LEU A 84 9.21 -5.53 9.47
N LEU A 85 9.61 -4.79 8.43
CA LEU A 85 10.93 -4.91 7.84
C LEU A 85 11.96 -4.17 8.68
N GLU A 86 13.01 -4.89 9.07
CA GLU A 86 14.16 -4.34 9.78
C GLU A 86 15.15 -3.68 8.82
N GLU A 87 16.16 -3.01 9.38
CA GLU A 87 17.22 -2.39 8.59
C GLU A 87 17.96 -3.41 7.70
N GLY A 88 18.05 -3.10 6.40
CA GLY A 88 18.72 -3.96 5.42
C GLY A 88 17.89 -5.15 4.94
N GLU A 89 16.70 -5.39 5.51
CA GLU A 89 15.81 -6.46 5.06
C GLU A 89 15.13 -6.12 3.72
N VAL A 90 14.75 -7.18 3.01
CA VAL A 90 14.00 -7.11 1.75
C VAL A 90 12.66 -7.79 1.95
N GLY A 91 11.58 -7.04 1.75
CA GLY A 91 10.21 -7.54 1.78
C GLY A 91 9.56 -7.47 0.41
N ILE A 92 8.74 -8.47 0.10
CA ILE A 92 7.80 -8.44 -1.02
C ILE A 92 6.38 -8.57 -0.47
N SER A 93 5.47 -7.72 -0.93
CA SER A 93 4.11 -7.63 -0.38
C SER A 93 3.07 -7.50 -1.48
N ALA A 94 1.90 -8.08 -1.23
CA ALA A 94 0.69 -7.85 -2.02
C ALA A 94 -0.08 -6.60 -1.55
N SER A 95 0.58 -5.66 -0.87
CA SER A 95 -0.01 -4.33 -0.63
C SER A 95 0.00 -3.48 -1.90
N ASN A 96 -0.52 -2.25 -1.81
CA ASN A 96 -0.52 -1.28 -2.91
C ASN A 96 0.45 -0.11 -2.70
N ARG A 97 1.24 -0.12 -1.62
CA ARG A 97 2.11 1.00 -1.24
C ARG A 97 3.40 0.48 -0.61
N ASN A 98 4.53 0.99 -1.09
CA ASN A 98 5.88 0.61 -0.64
C ASN A 98 6.84 1.81 -0.48
N PHE A 99 6.32 3.01 -0.21
CA PHE A 99 7.18 4.16 0.07
C PHE A 99 8.12 3.88 1.26
N LYS A 100 9.29 4.53 1.27
CA LYS A 100 10.32 4.32 2.29
C LYS A 100 9.73 4.49 3.70
N GLY A 101 9.97 3.49 4.56
CA GLY A 101 9.46 3.48 5.93
C GLY A 101 8.00 3.06 6.09
N ARG A 102 7.27 2.73 5.00
CA ARG A 102 5.86 2.31 5.09
C ARG A 102 5.67 1.01 5.84
N MET A 103 6.58 0.05 5.68
CA MET A 103 6.45 -1.31 6.22
C MET A 103 7.43 -1.59 7.38
N GLY A 104 8.02 -0.55 7.97
CA GLY A 104 9.06 -0.68 9.00
C GLY A 104 10.19 0.32 8.76
N SER A 105 11.42 -0.17 8.75
CA SER A 105 12.61 0.67 8.61
C SER A 105 12.65 1.43 7.27
N PRO A 106 13.03 2.72 7.26
CA PRO A 106 13.26 3.47 6.02
C PRO A 106 14.44 2.97 5.19
N LEU A 107 15.31 2.13 5.78
CA LEU A 107 16.45 1.50 5.12
C LEU A 107 16.13 0.12 4.56
N ALA A 108 14.92 -0.40 4.81
CA ALA A 108 14.45 -1.64 4.22
C ALA A 108 14.00 -1.44 2.77
N LYS A 109 14.04 -2.52 1.98
CA LYS A 109 13.53 -2.50 0.60
C LYS A 109 12.21 -3.24 0.53
N ALA A 110 11.14 -2.52 0.18
CA ALA A 110 9.81 -3.09 0.02
C ALA A 110 9.43 -3.13 -1.47
N TYR A 111 9.07 -4.32 -1.97
CA TYR A 111 8.62 -4.57 -3.33
C TYR A 111 7.13 -4.92 -3.33
N LEU A 112 6.41 -4.45 -4.34
CA LEU A 112 4.99 -4.80 -4.55
C LEU A 112 4.87 -5.88 -5.61
N ALA A 113 4.03 -6.87 -5.37
CA ALA A 113 3.72 -7.89 -6.36
C ALA A 113 2.36 -8.55 -6.12
N GLY A 114 1.85 -9.27 -7.11
CA GLY A 114 0.64 -10.07 -6.96
C GLY A 114 0.80 -11.22 -5.95
N PRO A 115 -0.29 -11.73 -5.36
CA PRO A 115 -0.27 -12.84 -4.40
C PRO A 115 0.52 -14.07 -4.89
N GLU A 116 0.43 -14.40 -6.18
CA GLU A 116 1.11 -15.54 -6.79
C GLU A 116 2.63 -15.34 -6.86
N ILE A 117 3.08 -14.12 -7.14
CA ILE A 117 4.50 -13.76 -7.16
C ILE A 117 5.07 -13.76 -5.74
N VAL A 118 4.32 -13.24 -4.76
CA VAL A 118 4.70 -13.28 -3.35
C VAL A 118 4.84 -14.73 -2.88
N ALA A 119 3.88 -15.59 -3.20
CA ALA A 119 3.92 -17.02 -2.87
C ALA A 119 5.12 -17.73 -3.54
N ALA A 120 5.33 -17.52 -4.83
CA ALA A 120 6.47 -18.09 -5.55
C ALA A 120 7.81 -17.63 -4.96
N SER A 121 7.90 -16.35 -4.58
CA SER A 121 9.10 -15.78 -3.96
C SER A 121 9.35 -16.36 -2.56
N ALA A 122 8.29 -16.60 -1.79
CA ALA A 122 8.38 -17.22 -0.46
C ALA A 122 8.90 -18.67 -0.54
N ILE A 123 8.52 -19.43 -1.57
CA ILE A 123 9.03 -20.79 -1.81
C ILE A 123 10.49 -20.76 -2.24
N GLN A 124 10.89 -19.82 -3.10
CA GLN A 124 12.25 -19.78 -3.67
C GLN A 124 13.29 -19.05 -2.81
N GLY A 125 12.88 -18.25 -1.82
CA GLY A 125 13.81 -17.46 -1.00
C GLY A 125 14.35 -16.20 -1.68
N LYS A 126 13.81 -15.86 -2.86
CA LYS A 126 14.20 -14.71 -3.68
C LYS A 126 13.02 -14.28 -4.53
N ILE A 127 13.02 -13.04 -5.00
CA ILE A 127 11.96 -12.53 -5.88
C ILE A 127 11.93 -13.38 -7.16
N ALA A 128 10.81 -14.06 -7.37
CA ALA A 128 10.64 -15.01 -8.46
C ALA A 128 9.17 -15.16 -8.87
N GLY A 129 8.96 -15.60 -10.11
CA GLY A 129 7.64 -15.92 -10.63
C GLY A 129 7.24 -17.39 -10.43
N PRO A 130 5.94 -17.71 -10.52
CA PRO A 130 5.36 -19.05 -10.39
C PRO A 130 5.67 -20.01 -11.56
N GLY A 131 6.59 -19.64 -12.48
CA GLY A 131 7.05 -20.51 -13.56
C GLY A 131 6.13 -20.62 -14.79
N TRP A 132 4.84 -20.29 -14.66
CA TRP A 132 3.91 -20.24 -15.80
C TRP A 132 4.01 -18.97 -16.65
N TYR A 133 4.78 -17.96 -16.19
CA TYR A 133 5.01 -16.76 -16.96
C TYR A 133 6.06 -17.04 -18.03
N GLN A 134 5.64 -17.06 -19.30
CA GLN A 134 6.54 -17.12 -20.43
C GLN A 134 6.94 -15.70 -20.82
N LYS A 135 8.25 -15.47 -20.95
CA LYS A 135 8.77 -14.20 -21.45
C LYS A 135 8.19 -13.97 -22.86
N PRO A 136 7.51 -12.83 -23.10
CA PRO A 136 7.00 -12.54 -24.43
C PRO A 136 8.14 -12.49 -25.45
N GLU A 137 7.88 -13.03 -26.64
CA GLU A 137 8.83 -13.00 -27.75
C GLU A 137 9.20 -11.56 -28.11
N GLY A 138 10.49 -11.29 -28.30
CA GLY A 138 11.00 -9.96 -28.67
C GLY A 138 11.28 -9.00 -27.51
N VAL A 139 11.00 -9.38 -26.25
CA VAL A 139 11.48 -8.60 -25.09
C VAL A 139 12.85 -9.12 -24.68
N GLU A 140 13.92 -8.36 -24.94
CA GLU A 140 15.28 -8.75 -24.54
C GLU A 140 15.61 -8.32 -23.12
N LYS A 141 15.28 -7.07 -22.76
CA LYS A 141 15.53 -6.47 -21.44
C LYS A 141 14.28 -5.79 -20.89
N VAL A 142 14.12 -5.84 -19.57
CA VAL A 142 13.23 -4.93 -18.85
C VAL A 142 14.06 -3.72 -18.46
N ILE A 143 13.64 -2.53 -18.88
CA ILE A 143 14.25 -1.27 -18.45
C ILE A 143 13.63 -0.92 -17.10
N ILE A 144 14.45 -0.80 -16.06
CA ILE A 144 14.01 -0.60 -14.67
C ILE A 144 14.37 0.84 -14.27
N GLY A 145 13.37 1.69 -14.05
CA GLY A 145 13.52 3.08 -13.60
C GLY A 145 12.16 3.78 -13.40
N GLU A 146 12.15 4.91 -12.71
CA GLU A 146 11.09 5.92 -12.87
C GLU A 146 11.40 6.70 -14.15
N GLY A 147 10.40 6.89 -15.01
CA GLY A 147 10.58 7.58 -16.29
C GLY A 147 10.58 6.67 -17.52
N SER A 148 10.90 7.28 -18.65
CA SER A 148 10.71 6.75 -20.01
C SER A 148 11.61 5.55 -20.35
N GLY A 149 12.57 5.21 -19.48
CA GLY A 149 13.57 4.18 -19.72
C GLY A 149 14.83 4.69 -20.43
N ASP A 150 14.92 5.99 -20.65
CA ASP A 150 16.16 6.68 -20.99
C ASP A 150 16.77 7.26 -19.72
N HIS A 151 17.72 6.53 -19.12
CA HIS A 151 18.38 6.92 -17.88
C HIS A 151 19.07 8.29 -17.94
N VAL A 152 19.43 8.80 -19.13
CA VAL A 152 20.05 10.12 -19.28
C VAL A 152 18.97 11.19 -19.22
N ALA A 153 17.88 11.01 -19.95
CA ALA A 153 16.75 11.92 -19.94
C ALA A 153 16.04 11.92 -18.57
N ASP A 154 15.76 10.76 -18.01
CA ASP A 154 15.08 10.62 -16.71
C ASP A 154 15.91 11.24 -15.56
N LYS A 155 17.25 11.17 -15.66
CA LYS A 155 18.17 11.85 -14.72
C LYS A 155 18.19 13.36 -14.92
N ALA A 156 18.08 13.85 -16.15
CA ALA A 156 18.00 15.28 -16.44
C ALA A 156 16.69 15.86 -15.87
N LEU A 157 15.56 15.20 -16.12
CA LEU A 157 14.25 15.54 -15.54
C LEU A 157 14.29 15.60 -14.00
N SER A 158 14.88 14.59 -13.35
CA SER A 158 15.02 14.60 -11.88
C SER A 158 15.86 15.77 -11.34
N ILE A 159 16.84 16.26 -12.12
CA ILE A 159 17.65 17.42 -11.74
C ILE A 159 16.86 18.71 -11.95
N GLU A 160 16.08 18.79 -13.03
CA GLU A 160 15.19 19.91 -13.34
C GLU A 160 14.12 20.07 -12.24
N ASP A 161 13.44 18.98 -11.85
CA ASP A 161 12.45 18.98 -10.77
C ASP A 161 13.06 19.40 -9.41
N ALA A 162 14.29 18.95 -9.14
CA ALA A 162 15.00 19.34 -7.93
C ALA A 162 15.39 20.83 -7.94
N LEU A 163 15.74 21.38 -9.10
CA LEU A 163 16.06 22.80 -9.27
C LEU A 163 14.82 23.66 -9.12
N ASP A 164 13.70 23.26 -9.72
CA ASP A 164 12.42 23.98 -9.61
C ASP A 164 11.93 24.02 -8.16
N LYS A 165 12.13 22.94 -7.39
CA LYS A 165 11.82 22.92 -5.96
C LYS A 165 12.69 23.91 -5.17
N ILE A 166 13.98 23.99 -5.48
CA ILE A 166 14.90 24.95 -4.83
C ILE A 166 14.49 26.39 -5.18
N ILE A 167 14.08 26.64 -6.43
CA ILE A 167 13.60 27.96 -6.87
C ILE A 167 12.32 28.33 -6.11
N ALA A 168 11.36 27.43 -6.02
CA ALA A 168 10.11 27.65 -5.28
C ALA A 168 10.35 27.92 -3.79
N GLU A 169 11.28 27.20 -3.15
CA GLU A 169 11.69 27.45 -1.77
C GLU A 169 12.34 28.84 -1.62
N ALA A 170 13.19 29.25 -2.56
CA ALA A 170 13.82 30.57 -2.56
C ALA A 170 12.79 31.70 -2.75
N GLU A 171 11.84 31.55 -3.67
CA GLU A 171 10.74 32.50 -3.89
C GLU A 171 9.84 32.61 -2.66
N SER A 172 9.55 31.49 -2.00
CA SER A 172 8.79 31.46 -0.74
C SER A 172 9.52 32.22 0.38
N MET A 173 10.84 32.03 0.52
CA MET A 173 11.64 32.76 1.51
C MET A 173 11.68 34.27 1.22
N ILE A 174 11.74 34.67 -0.05
CA ILE A 174 11.67 36.08 -0.46
C ILE A 174 10.30 36.67 -0.09
N ALA A 175 9.21 35.97 -0.41
CA ALA A 175 7.86 36.42 -0.07
C ALA A 175 7.64 36.58 1.44
N VAL A 176 8.21 35.70 2.27
CA VAL A 176 8.18 35.83 3.73
C VAL A 176 9.00 37.04 4.19
N ALA A 177 10.21 37.23 3.64
CA ALA A 177 11.05 38.37 3.98
C ALA A 177 10.44 39.73 3.55
N GLU A 178 9.71 39.76 2.43
CA GLU A 178 8.96 40.94 1.99
C GLU A 178 7.75 41.22 2.90
N LYS A 179 7.10 40.18 3.42
CA LYS A 179 5.96 40.29 4.33
C LYS A 179 6.37 40.73 5.74
N ASP A 180 7.53 40.30 6.21
CA ASP A 180 8.10 40.71 7.50
C ASP A 180 8.67 42.16 7.47
N GLY A 181 8.75 42.78 6.28
CA GLY A 181 9.10 44.20 6.08
C GLY A 181 7.94 45.19 6.32
N SER A 182 6.71 44.72 6.54
CA SER A 182 5.54 45.57 6.84
C SER A 182 4.88 45.11 8.15
N GLY A 183 4.96 45.94 9.18
CA GLY A 183 4.52 45.59 10.54
C GLY A 183 3.01 45.56 10.78
N ALA A 184 2.66 44.85 11.86
CA ALA A 184 1.41 44.84 12.66
C ALA A 184 0.18 44.19 11.95
N GLU A 185 -0.69 43.38 12.57
CA GLU A 185 -1.10 43.16 13.96
C GLU A 185 -1.76 41.76 14.08
N ALA A 186 -1.71 41.17 15.27
CA ALA A 186 -2.42 39.96 15.65
C ALA A 186 -3.83 40.30 16.15
N GLU A 187 -4.84 39.47 15.89
CA GLU A 187 -5.96 39.36 16.82
C GLU A 187 -6.68 38.00 16.75
N THR A 188 -6.71 37.38 17.92
CA THR A 188 -7.42 36.18 18.36
C THR A 188 -8.90 36.46 18.63
N ALA A 189 -9.79 35.47 18.46
CA ALA A 189 -10.74 35.04 19.50
C ALA A 189 -11.79 34.03 19.00
N ALA A 190 -11.93 32.92 19.73
CA ALA A 190 -13.15 32.11 19.84
C ALA A 190 -14.06 32.70 20.95
N PRO A 191 -15.37 32.37 21.02
CA PRO A 191 -15.89 31.47 22.08
C PRO A 191 -17.02 30.51 21.58
N THR A 192 -17.11 29.24 22.03
CA THR A 192 -17.90 28.64 23.16
C THR A 192 -19.39 29.01 23.19
N SER A 193 -20.40 28.14 23.41
CA SER A 193 -20.58 27.08 24.43
C SER A 193 -21.91 26.29 24.23
N GLU A 194 -21.94 25.01 24.65
CA GLU A 194 -22.99 24.28 25.46
C GLU A 194 -24.47 24.25 24.99
N ALA A 195 -25.32 23.22 25.18
CA ALA A 195 -25.32 21.96 25.93
C ALA A 195 -26.55 21.09 25.50
N GLU A 196 -26.44 19.76 25.72
CA GLU A 196 -27.49 18.79 26.15
C GLU A 196 -28.74 18.47 25.30
N GLY A 197 -28.98 17.16 25.07
CA GLY A 197 -30.33 16.57 25.26
C GLY A 197 -30.91 15.70 24.14
N GLU A 198 -30.77 14.37 24.32
CA GLU A 198 -31.74 13.30 24.01
C GLU A 198 -31.99 12.81 22.56
N GLU A 199 -31.97 11.47 22.46
CA GLU A 199 -32.07 10.65 21.27
C GLU A 199 -33.52 10.52 20.77
N GLU A 200 -33.77 10.94 19.53
CA GLU A 200 -34.80 10.38 18.66
C GLU A 200 -34.15 10.08 17.30
N GLU A 201 -34.55 8.99 16.63
CA GLU A 201 -34.08 8.62 15.30
C GLU A 201 -34.49 9.70 14.27
N ILE A 202 -33.60 10.64 14.02
CA ILE A 202 -33.77 11.67 12.98
C ILE A 202 -32.92 11.24 11.79
N LEU A 203 -33.58 10.91 10.67
CA LEU A 203 -32.96 10.89 9.33
C LEU A 203 -32.06 12.11 9.23
N THR A 204 -30.76 11.92 9.00
CA THR A 204 -29.79 13.02 9.10
C THR A 204 -30.21 14.16 8.19
N ASP A 205 -30.79 15.21 8.77
CA ASP A 205 -31.25 16.36 8.02
C ASP A 205 -30.03 17.01 7.37
N ILE A 206 -30.13 17.21 6.07
CA ILE A 206 -29.12 17.91 5.28
C ILE A 206 -28.97 19.30 5.91
N LEU A 207 -27.79 19.59 6.46
CA LEU A 207 -27.49 20.87 7.12
C LEU A 207 -27.89 22.02 6.19
N HIS A 208 -28.55 23.04 6.73
CA HIS A 208 -28.97 24.19 5.94
C HIS A 208 -27.75 24.88 5.31
N GLY A 209 -27.66 24.84 3.97
CA GLY A 209 -26.49 25.29 3.20
C GLY A 209 -25.62 24.16 2.63
N PHE A 210 -25.89 22.91 2.96
CA PHE A 210 -25.29 21.75 2.31
C PHE A 210 -26.00 21.47 0.98
N PRO A 211 -25.28 21.33 -0.14
CA PRO A 211 -25.89 21.28 -1.45
C PRO A 211 -26.74 20.02 -1.62
N GLU A 212 -28.03 20.18 -1.91
CA GLU A 212 -28.96 19.08 -2.21
C GLU A 212 -28.62 18.36 -3.52
N LYS A 213 -27.85 19.03 -4.38
CA LYS A 213 -27.41 18.51 -5.68
C LYS A 213 -25.96 18.95 -5.94
N ILE A 214 -25.10 17.98 -6.22
CA ILE A 214 -23.72 18.23 -6.63
C ILE A 214 -23.63 17.84 -8.11
N GLU A 215 -23.35 18.82 -8.96
CA GLU A 215 -23.06 18.63 -10.37
C GLU A 215 -21.64 19.12 -10.64
N GLY A 216 -20.87 18.36 -11.41
CA GLY A 216 -19.49 18.69 -11.73
C GLY A 216 -18.97 17.80 -12.86
N GLU A 217 -17.88 18.24 -13.49
CA GLU A 217 -17.17 17.47 -14.49
C GLU A 217 -16.14 16.57 -13.81
N ILE A 218 -16.09 15.29 -14.21
CA ILE A 218 -15.03 14.37 -13.77
C ILE A 218 -13.80 14.68 -14.63
N VAL A 219 -12.90 15.48 -14.09
CA VAL A 219 -11.57 15.69 -14.69
C VAL A 219 -10.65 14.61 -14.13
N PHE A 220 -10.18 13.72 -15.00
CA PHE A 220 -9.10 12.81 -14.66
C PHE A 220 -7.79 13.61 -14.63
N CYS A 221 -7.35 13.98 -13.43
CA CYS A 221 -6.05 14.58 -13.24
C CYS A 221 -4.98 13.48 -13.38
N ASP A 222 -4.08 13.65 -14.34
CA ASP A 222 -2.99 12.69 -14.65
C ASP A 222 -1.79 12.80 -13.68
N ALA A 223 -2.03 13.31 -12.48
CA ALA A 223 -1.00 13.53 -11.47
C ALA A 223 -1.43 12.92 -10.14
N ASP A 224 -0.84 11.77 -9.83
CA ASP A 224 -0.81 11.22 -8.48
C ASP A 224 -0.08 12.20 -7.55
N ASN A 225 -0.75 12.60 -6.47
CA ASN A 225 -0.29 13.35 -5.28
C ASN A 225 -0.34 14.88 -5.34
N ILE A 226 -1.43 15.45 -4.83
CA ILE A 226 -1.42 16.76 -4.17
C ILE A 226 -1.07 16.55 -2.68
N ASN A 227 0.07 17.11 -2.29
CA ASN A 227 0.63 17.37 -0.95
C ASN A 227 1.00 16.19 -0.04
#